data_AF-A0A8D6VLY5-F1
#
_entry.id   AF-A0A8D6VLY5-F1
#
_cell.length_a   1.000
_cell.length_b   1.000
_cell.length_c   1.000
_cell.angle_alpha   90.00
_cell.angle_beta   90.00
_cell.angle_gamma   90.00
#
_symmetry.space_group_name_H-M   'P 1'
#
loop_
_entity.id
_entity.type
_entity.pdbx_description
1 polymer ?
#
loop_
_entity_poly.entity_id
_entity_poly.type
_entity_poly.pdbx_seq_one_letter_code
_entity_poly.pdbx_strand_id
1 'polypeptide(L)'
;MSSDELKAFTSGLTALQSGSVRDYKLRIGGIEIEANDEADHRRAMEMASLLARSNAAAVPSVPVAKSLSLTKAIADHIADLEREKLDGRTVDDSRHTLRLFAAIVGGDREVSAIDQDDIRAFLDGVRWWPSNASKREPYRGLPVREVIELAKANNEPPPKARTIQKHAQRLSVLFNALLRSKYVALNPIAGVRGIPQPDDEDGGRPFSPGELAIIFEATRFTSWAKKYPHRWFGVMLGLYSGARVNEIAQLQIADVEQQKGVWGFSVRRRAELRKKAKNKASLRFVPIARPVLDAGLLNYIDDAKKAGHTRLFPNLPNSTGLGFGRQLSRQFSTYIKAECGILDQGIGFHAFRHTIASELERNGASPHEIAAITGHKVKGDVAVLSDFYILKTLDDRVATLGKFRPLLELPKYTPGQFRRALRDAPIELAPMRQRADKVTSP
;
A
#
# COMPACT_ATOMS: atom_id res chain seq x y z
N MET A 1 24.11 -38.91 30.54
CA MET A 1 23.97 -40.08 31.43
C MET A 1 25.30 -40.29 32.13
N SER A 2 25.30 -40.48 33.45
CA SER A 2 26.51 -40.79 34.20
C SER A 2 27.01 -42.21 33.87
N SER A 3 28.28 -42.50 34.18
CA SER A 3 28.88 -43.84 33.98
C SER A 3 28.10 -44.93 34.73
N ASP A 4 27.52 -44.58 35.88
CA ASP A 4 26.73 -45.49 36.71
C ASP A 4 25.32 -45.73 36.12
N GLU A 5 24.72 -44.70 35.51
CA GLU A 5 23.44 -44.84 34.78
C GLU A 5 23.59 -45.72 33.54
N LEU A 6 24.72 -45.64 32.83
CA LEU A 6 24.99 -46.47 31.65
C LEU A 6 25.22 -47.93 32.04
N LYS A 7 25.92 -48.20 33.16
CA LYS A 7 26.11 -49.55 33.70
C LYS A 7 24.79 -50.16 34.17
N ALA A 8 23.95 -49.39 34.87
CA ALA A 8 22.63 -49.83 35.30
C ALA A 8 21.71 -50.15 34.10
N PHE A 9 21.74 -49.30 33.06
CA PHE A 9 20.98 -49.53 31.83
C PHE A 9 21.45 -50.78 31.08
N THR A 10 22.77 -50.99 30.97
CA THR A 10 23.33 -52.16 30.26
C THR A 10 23.04 -53.45 31.02
N SER A 11 23.11 -53.43 32.36
CA SER A 11 22.78 -54.58 33.21
C SER A 11 21.29 -54.92 33.15
N GLY A 12 20.41 -53.91 33.16
CA GLY A 12 18.97 -54.07 32.93
C GLY A 12 18.64 -54.64 31.55
N LEU A 13 19.32 -54.17 30.48
CA LEU A 13 19.14 -54.69 29.13
C LEU A 13 19.59 -56.15 28.97
N THR A 14 20.61 -56.56 29.72
CA THR A 14 21.13 -57.93 29.71
C THR A 14 20.17 -58.89 30.42
N ALA A 15 19.56 -58.46 31.54
CA ALA A 15 18.52 -59.22 32.25
C ALA A 15 17.23 -59.35 31.40
N LEU A 16 16.89 -58.29 30.66
CA LEU A 16 15.80 -58.23 29.67
C LEU A 16 15.97 -59.26 28.54
N GLN A 17 17.21 -59.56 28.14
CA GLN A 17 17.51 -60.50 27.06
C GLN A 17 17.63 -61.96 27.55
N SER A 18 17.95 -62.17 28.84
CA SER A 18 18.13 -63.51 29.41
C SER A 18 16.87 -64.11 30.06
N GLY A 19 15.80 -63.33 30.22
CA GLY A 19 14.53 -63.81 30.81
C GLY A 19 14.63 -64.21 32.29
N SER A 20 15.67 -63.76 32.99
CA SER A 20 15.88 -64.09 34.41
C SER A 20 15.24 -63.05 35.31
N VAL A 21 14.33 -63.46 36.20
CA VAL A 21 13.69 -62.59 37.20
C VAL A 21 14.73 -62.14 38.23
N ARG A 22 15.00 -60.85 38.30
CA ARG A 22 15.81 -60.19 39.34
C ARG A 22 15.23 -58.82 39.63
N ASP A 23 15.41 -58.35 40.86
CA ASP A 23 14.98 -57.02 41.27
C ASP A 23 15.74 -55.94 40.48
N TYR A 24 15.01 -55.03 39.83
CA TYR A 24 15.60 -53.87 39.16
C TYR A 24 14.76 -52.62 39.29
N LYS A 25 15.44 -51.47 39.27
CA LYS A 25 14.85 -50.13 39.17
C LYS A 25 15.29 -49.49 37.87
N LEU A 26 14.34 -49.14 37.01
CA LEU A 26 14.56 -48.45 35.74
C LEU A 26 13.89 -47.09 35.76
N ARG A 27 14.59 -46.05 35.31
CA ARG A 27 14.05 -44.70 35.17
C ARG A 27 13.96 -44.33 33.70
N ILE A 28 12.74 -44.20 33.17
CA ILE A 28 12.48 -43.87 31.76
C ILE A 28 11.58 -42.64 31.70
N GLY A 29 12.05 -41.55 31.09
CA GLY A 29 11.24 -40.34 30.87
C GLY A 29 10.73 -39.65 32.15
N GLY A 30 11.39 -39.86 33.29
CA GLY A 30 10.96 -39.33 34.59
C GLY A 30 10.07 -40.26 35.42
N ILE A 31 9.76 -41.46 34.92
CA ILE A 31 9.01 -42.50 35.63
C ILE A 31 9.98 -43.57 36.14
N GLU A 32 9.90 -43.92 37.42
CA GLU A 32 10.63 -45.04 38.02
C GLU A 32 9.77 -46.30 38.02
N ILE A 33 10.33 -47.39 37.49
CA ILE A 33 9.70 -48.71 37.42
C ILE A 33 10.56 -49.65 38.25
N GLU A 34 9.97 -50.20 39.31
CA GLU A 34 10.56 -51.23 40.17
C GLU A 34 9.84 -52.55 39.87
N ALA A 35 10.59 -53.62 39.59
CA ALA A 35 10.04 -54.95 39.36
C ALA A 35 10.68 -55.93 40.34
N ASN A 36 9.85 -56.53 41.20
CA ASN A 36 10.29 -57.40 42.30
C ASN A 36 9.75 -58.84 42.16
N ASP A 37 8.90 -59.10 41.16
CA ASP A 37 8.41 -60.44 40.81
C ASP A 37 8.12 -60.59 39.31
N GLU A 38 7.73 -61.79 38.89
CA GLU A 38 7.47 -62.13 37.48
C GLU A 38 6.18 -61.48 36.93
N ALA A 39 5.23 -61.09 37.79
CA ALA A 39 4.04 -60.36 37.39
C ALA A 39 4.37 -58.88 37.14
N ASP A 40 5.19 -58.28 38.00
CA ASP A 40 5.68 -56.91 37.87
C ASP A 40 6.62 -56.75 36.68
N HIS A 41 7.48 -57.75 36.41
CA HIS A 41 8.29 -57.78 35.18
C HIS A 41 7.42 -57.75 33.92
N ARG A 42 6.34 -58.54 33.88
CA ARG A 42 5.39 -58.54 32.75
C ARG A 42 4.69 -57.19 32.59
N ARG A 43 4.24 -56.56 33.67
CA ARG A 43 3.62 -55.21 33.62
C ARG A 43 4.62 -54.13 33.18
N ALA A 44 5.86 -54.21 33.66
CA ALA A 44 6.93 -53.32 33.25
C ALA A 44 7.23 -53.45 31.74
N MET A 45 7.22 -54.68 31.22
CA MET A 45 7.39 -54.96 29.78
C MET A 45 6.23 -54.46 28.94
N GLU A 46 5.00 -54.63 29.43
CA GLU A 46 3.81 -54.15 28.76
C GLU A 46 3.81 -52.61 28.69
N MET A 47 4.15 -51.93 29.80
CA MET A 47 4.31 -50.47 29.86
C MET A 47 5.46 -49.96 29.01
N ALA A 48 6.61 -50.62 29.00
CA ALA A 48 7.73 -50.26 28.12
C ALA A 48 7.35 -50.43 26.64
N SER A 49 6.58 -51.47 26.30
CA SER A 49 6.05 -51.67 24.94
C SER A 49 5.01 -50.61 24.56
N LEU A 50 4.17 -50.18 25.51
CA LEU A 50 3.18 -49.11 25.32
C LEU A 50 3.86 -47.75 25.13
N LEU A 51 4.92 -47.45 25.90
CA LEU A 51 5.76 -46.26 25.73
C LEU A 51 6.54 -46.29 24.41
N ALA A 52 7.05 -47.45 24.01
CA ALA A 52 7.68 -47.64 22.71
C ALA A 52 6.67 -47.46 21.57
N ARG A 53 5.42 -47.92 21.72
CA ARG A 53 4.33 -47.72 20.75
C ARG A 53 3.81 -46.28 20.73
N SER A 54 3.81 -45.56 21.86
CA SER A 54 3.45 -44.14 21.89
C SER A 54 4.54 -43.25 21.28
N ASN A 55 5.81 -43.65 21.40
CA ASN A 55 6.94 -43.03 20.68
C ASN A 55 7.13 -43.55 19.24
N ALA A 56 6.48 -44.65 18.87
CA ALA A 56 6.44 -45.20 17.51
C ALA A 56 5.20 -44.78 16.72
N ALA A 57 4.34 -43.92 17.28
CA ALA A 57 3.60 -42.98 16.46
C ALA A 57 4.66 -42.13 15.78
N ALA A 58 4.92 -42.44 14.50
CA ALA A 58 5.93 -41.82 13.65
C ALA A 58 6.29 -40.43 14.16
N VAL A 59 7.54 -40.22 14.58
CA VAL A 59 8.13 -38.88 14.44
C VAL A 59 7.71 -38.50 13.02
N PRO A 60 6.84 -37.51 12.82
CA PRO A 60 6.58 -37.07 11.46
C PRO A 60 7.98 -36.75 10.99
N SER A 61 8.49 -37.48 9.99
CA SER A 61 9.63 -37.01 9.24
C SER A 61 9.25 -35.58 8.93
N VAL A 62 9.87 -34.59 9.60
CA VAL A 62 9.63 -33.19 9.31
C VAL A 62 9.80 -33.16 7.81
N PRO A 63 8.73 -32.95 7.03
CA PRO A 63 8.82 -33.12 5.58
C PRO A 63 9.98 -32.23 5.19
N VAL A 64 11.04 -32.83 4.63
CA VAL A 64 12.28 -32.12 4.27
C VAL A 64 11.81 -30.83 3.65
N ALA A 65 11.99 -29.72 4.39
CA ALA A 65 11.43 -28.45 3.97
C ALA A 65 11.97 -28.25 2.56
N LYS A 66 11.08 -28.12 1.57
CA LYS A 66 11.50 -28.00 0.18
C LYS A 66 12.60 -26.96 0.13
N SER A 67 13.82 -27.38 -0.19
CA SER A 67 14.98 -26.50 -0.17
C SER A 67 14.71 -25.36 -1.16
N LEU A 68 14.65 -24.14 -0.63
CA LEU A 68 14.32 -22.94 -1.37
C LEU A 68 15.20 -21.82 -0.84
N SER A 69 16.08 -21.30 -1.69
CA SER A 69 16.89 -20.14 -1.34
C SER A 69 16.04 -18.88 -1.26
N LEU A 70 16.46 -17.94 -0.42
CA LEU A 70 15.79 -16.66 -0.24
C LEU A 70 15.69 -15.88 -1.55
N THR A 71 16.75 -15.86 -2.37
CA THR A 71 16.73 -15.20 -3.68
C THR A 71 15.66 -15.77 -4.60
N LYS A 72 15.53 -17.11 -4.65
CA LYS A 72 14.50 -17.77 -5.47
C LYS A 72 13.10 -17.49 -4.93
N ALA A 73 12.91 -17.57 -3.61
CA ALA A 73 11.65 -17.24 -2.96
C ALA A 73 11.19 -15.80 -3.27
N ILE A 74 12.12 -14.84 -3.25
CA ILE A 74 11.85 -13.45 -3.59
C ILE A 74 11.44 -13.33 -5.06
N ALA A 75 12.17 -13.97 -5.98
CA ALA A 75 11.86 -13.92 -7.40
C ALA A 75 10.46 -14.48 -7.70
N ASP A 76 10.11 -15.63 -7.12
CA ASP A 76 8.79 -16.24 -7.27
C ASP A 76 7.69 -15.35 -6.69
N HIS A 77 7.94 -14.79 -5.51
CA HIS A 77 7.01 -13.89 -4.86
C HIS A 77 6.74 -12.64 -5.72
N ILE A 78 7.78 -11.99 -6.26
CA ILE A 78 7.60 -10.83 -7.14
C ILE A 78 6.81 -11.21 -8.40
N ALA A 79 7.12 -12.36 -9.01
CA ALA A 79 6.39 -12.86 -10.17
C ALA A 79 4.91 -13.15 -9.86
N ASP A 80 4.60 -13.65 -8.65
CA ASP A 80 3.22 -13.81 -8.18
C ASP A 80 2.51 -12.46 -8.06
N LEU A 81 3.14 -11.45 -7.44
CA LEU A 81 2.54 -10.11 -7.33
C LEU A 81 2.23 -9.50 -8.71
N GLU A 82 3.12 -9.72 -9.69
CA GLU A 82 2.93 -9.29 -11.07
C GLU A 82 1.81 -10.06 -11.78
N ARG A 83 1.74 -11.39 -11.62
CA ARG A 83 0.64 -12.23 -12.14
C ARG A 83 -0.71 -11.85 -11.55
N GLU A 84 -0.73 -11.54 -10.26
CA GLU A 84 -1.89 -11.00 -9.58
C GLU A 84 -2.24 -9.57 -10.04
N LYS A 85 -1.44 -8.95 -10.92
CA LYS A 85 -1.67 -7.59 -11.44
C LYS A 85 -1.81 -6.56 -10.33
N LEU A 86 -1.05 -6.72 -9.25
CA LEU A 86 -1.01 -5.72 -8.18
C LEU A 86 -0.49 -4.39 -8.74
N ASP A 87 -0.80 -3.33 -8.01
CA ASP A 87 -0.34 -1.99 -8.36
C ASP A 87 1.20 -1.98 -8.54
N GLY A 88 1.68 -1.49 -9.69
CA GLY A 88 3.10 -1.55 -10.04
C GLY A 88 4.01 -0.88 -9.00
N ARG A 89 3.53 0.17 -8.33
CA ARG A 89 4.28 0.79 -7.24
C ARG A 89 4.45 -0.16 -6.05
N THR A 90 3.41 -0.90 -5.71
CA THR A 90 3.45 -1.95 -4.68
C THR A 90 4.45 -3.05 -5.03
N VAL A 91 4.50 -3.47 -6.30
CA VAL A 91 5.50 -4.45 -6.78
C VAL A 91 6.90 -3.88 -6.65
N ASP A 92 7.14 -2.65 -7.10
CA ASP A 92 8.45 -1.99 -7.02
C ASP A 92 8.94 -1.81 -5.58
N ASP A 93 8.06 -1.39 -4.67
CA ASP A 93 8.37 -1.25 -3.25
C ASP A 93 8.70 -2.61 -2.61
N SER A 94 8.03 -3.69 -3.04
CA SER A 94 8.31 -5.05 -2.59
C SER A 94 9.67 -5.51 -3.11
N ARG A 95 9.93 -5.35 -4.41
CA ARG A 95 11.21 -5.70 -5.05
C ARG A 95 12.37 -4.97 -4.40
N HIS A 96 12.22 -3.67 -4.13
CA HIS A 96 13.24 -2.88 -3.45
C HIS A 96 13.51 -3.40 -2.04
N THR A 97 12.47 -3.60 -1.22
CA THR A 97 12.61 -4.08 0.17
C THR A 97 13.27 -5.46 0.22
N LEU A 98 12.80 -6.39 -0.59
CA LEU A 98 13.27 -7.77 -0.56
C LEU A 98 14.70 -7.90 -1.07
N ARG A 99 15.11 -7.05 -2.02
CA ARG A 99 16.52 -6.93 -2.43
C ARG A 99 17.41 -6.45 -1.28
N LEU A 100 16.97 -5.46 -0.50
CA LEU A 100 17.72 -5.02 0.68
C LEU A 100 17.83 -6.14 1.72
N PHE A 101 16.73 -6.85 1.96
CA PHE A 101 16.69 -7.99 2.87
C PHE A 101 17.71 -9.06 2.48
N ALA A 102 17.63 -9.59 1.26
CA ALA A 102 18.54 -10.61 0.77
C ALA A 102 20.01 -10.18 0.83
N ALA A 103 20.31 -8.91 0.54
CA ALA A 103 21.68 -8.41 0.60
C ALA A 103 22.21 -8.27 2.03
N ILE A 104 21.34 -8.05 3.03
CA ILE A 104 21.73 -7.96 4.44
C ILE A 104 21.91 -9.37 5.01
N VAL A 105 20.90 -10.24 4.90
CA VAL A 105 20.88 -11.54 5.59
C VAL A 105 21.56 -12.67 4.83
N GLY A 106 21.83 -12.48 3.53
CA GLY A 106 22.40 -13.48 2.62
C GLY A 106 21.33 -14.15 1.76
N GLY A 107 21.35 -13.89 0.46
CA GLY A 107 20.32 -14.37 -0.48
C GLY A 107 20.34 -15.87 -0.77
N ASP A 108 21.49 -16.53 -0.59
CA ASP A 108 21.64 -17.96 -0.87
C ASP A 108 21.19 -18.84 0.30
N ARG A 109 20.91 -18.24 1.46
CA ARG A 109 20.38 -18.98 2.61
C ARG A 109 19.01 -19.56 2.33
N GLU A 110 18.75 -20.74 2.88
CA GLU A 110 17.43 -21.35 2.81
C GLU A 110 16.42 -20.54 3.63
N VAL A 111 15.20 -20.37 3.09
CA VAL A 111 14.14 -19.62 3.78
C VAL A 111 13.71 -20.26 5.10
N SER A 112 13.88 -21.57 5.24
CA SER A 112 13.62 -22.36 6.46
C SER A 112 14.55 -21.98 7.61
N ALA A 113 15.75 -21.49 7.30
CA ALA A 113 16.78 -21.09 8.26
C ALA A 113 16.75 -19.59 8.57
N ILE A 114 15.74 -18.86 8.09
CA ILE A 114 15.58 -17.44 8.38
C ILE A 114 14.72 -17.27 9.64
N ASP A 115 15.25 -16.56 10.63
CA ASP A 115 14.62 -16.39 11.94
C ASP A 115 14.40 -14.93 12.35
N GLN A 116 14.10 -14.69 13.63
CA GLN A 116 13.85 -13.36 14.15
C GLN A 116 15.10 -12.47 14.19
N ASP A 117 16.28 -13.05 14.37
CA ASP A 117 17.54 -12.30 14.43
C ASP A 117 17.91 -11.77 13.05
N ASP A 118 17.56 -12.50 11.99
CA ASP A 118 17.67 -12.00 10.61
C ASP A 118 16.76 -10.79 10.35
N ILE A 119 15.55 -10.80 10.89
CA ILE A 119 14.65 -9.65 10.79
C ILE A 119 15.20 -8.46 11.59
N ARG A 120 15.76 -8.69 12.79
CA ARG A 120 16.42 -7.65 13.58
C ARG A 120 17.62 -7.06 12.83
N ALA A 121 18.50 -7.91 12.29
CA ALA A 121 19.64 -7.49 11.48
C ALA A 121 19.21 -6.66 10.27
N PHE A 122 18.12 -7.04 9.61
CA PHE A 122 17.54 -6.24 8.54
C PHE A 122 17.06 -4.86 9.01
N LEU A 123 16.30 -4.80 10.10
CA LEU A 123 15.80 -3.53 10.65
C LEU A 123 16.95 -2.62 11.10
N ASP A 124 17.99 -3.20 11.72
CA ASP A 124 19.20 -2.48 12.13
C ASP A 124 20.02 -1.97 10.95
N GLY A 125 20.06 -2.71 9.84
CA GLY A 125 20.70 -2.26 8.61
C GLY A 125 19.90 -1.16 7.92
N VAL A 126 18.60 -1.38 7.70
CA VAL A 126 17.75 -0.46 6.92
C VAL A 126 17.49 0.86 7.63
N ARG A 127 17.68 0.93 8.96
CA ARG A 127 17.63 2.22 9.70
C ARG A 127 18.68 3.22 9.21
N TRP A 128 19.76 2.75 8.57
CA TRP A 128 20.80 3.58 7.97
C TRP A 128 20.63 3.77 6.46
N TRP A 129 19.56 3.23 5.85
CA TRP A 129 19.39 3.32 4.41
C TRP A 129 19.06 4.75 3.96
N PRO A 130 19.91 5.43 3.17
CA PRO A 130 19.70 6.84 2.85
C PRO A 130 18.50 7.07 1.94
N SER A 131 17.82 8.21 2.13
CA SER A 131 16.77 8.63 1.20
C SER A 131 17.35 8.80 -0.22
N ASN A 132 16.66 8.23 -1.23
CA ASN A 132 17.12 8.24 -2.62
C ASN A 132 18.56 7.72 -2.82
N ALA A 133 19.03 6.76 -2.02
CA ALA A 133 20.39 6.21 -2.11
C ALA A 133 20.81 5.87 -3.56
N SER A 134 19.92 5.27 -4.35
CA SER A 134 20.20 4.91 -5.75
C SER A 134 20.45 6.10 -6.69
N LYS A 135 20.24 7.33 -6.24
CA LYS A 135 20.39 8.57 -7.04
C LYS A 135 21.44 9.53 -6.47
N ARG A 136 21.87 9.33 -5.23
CA ARG A 136 22.81 10.23 -4.54
C ARG A 136 24.23 9.78 -4.82
N GLU A 137 25.10 10.72 -5.18
CA GLU A 137 26.45 10.42 -5.67
C GLU A 137 27.37 9.65 -4.71
N PRO A 138 27.30 9.67 -3.36
CA PRO A 138 28.14 8.77 -2.59
C PRO A 138 27.63 7.31 -2.58
N TYR A 139 26.34 7.08 -2.83
CA TYR A 139 25.71 5.75 -2.62
C TYR A 139 25.37 5.03 -3.93
N ARG A 140 25.22 5.78 -5.03
CA ARG A 140 24.74 5.26 -6.30
C ARG A 140 25.73 4.22 -6.85
N GLY A 141 25.22 3.02 -7.10
CA GLY A 141 26.00 1.91 -7.67
C GLY A 141 26.67 1.01 -6.61
N LEU A 142 26.73 1.44 -5.35
CA LEU A 142 27.33 0.63 -4.30
C LEU A 142 26.43 -0.56 -3.89
N PRO A 143 27.04 -1.70 -3.51
CA PRO A 143 26.34 -2.81 -2.84
C PRO A 143 25.60 -2.34 -1.58
N VAL A 144 24.51 -3.03 -1.23
CA VAL A 144 23.65 -2.63 -0.10
C VAL A 144 24.41 -2.49 1.21
N ARG A 145 25.31 -3.43 1.51
CA ARG A 145 26.12 -3.42 2.72
C ARG A 145 27.06 -2.21 2.75
N GLU A 146 27.72 -1.90 1.64
CA GLU A 146 28.58 -0.72 1.52
C GLU A 146 27.80 0.59 1.65
N VAL A 147 26.60 0.67 1.08
CA VAL A 147 25.70 1.83 1.28
C VAL A 147 25.39 2.03 2.76
N ILE A 148 25.10 0.96 3.49
CA ILE A 148 24.79 1.02 4.92
C ILE A 148 26.01 1.47 5.72
N GLU A 149 27.19 0.91 5.47
CA GLU A 149 28.42 1.31 6.17
C GLU A 149 28.81 2.76 5.88
N LEU A 150 28.70 3.19 4.62
CA LEU A 150 28.97 4.59 4.26
C LEU A 150 27.94 5.55 4.88
N ALA A 151 26.67 5.15 4.93
CA ALA A 151 25.61 5.95 5.55
C ALA A 151 25.79 6.08 7.07
N LYS A 152 26.26 5.01 7.74
CA LYS A 152 26.67 5.06 9.15
C LYS A 152 27.82 6.03 9.36
N ALA A 153 28.87 5.93 8.54
CA ALA A 153 30.03 6.81 8.61
C ALA A 153 29.65 8.28 8.38
N ASN A 154 28.71 8.54 7.48
CA ASN A 154 28.19 9.87 7.17
C ASN A 154 27.10 10.35 8.14
N ASN A 155 26.74 9.56 9.17
CA ASN A 155 25.68 9.85 10.12
C ASN A 155 24.34 10.27 9.44
N GLU A 156 23.94 9.52 8.41
CA GLU A 156 22.70 9.81 7.68
C GLU A 156 21.48 9.69 8.60
N PRO A 157 20.49 10.59 8.45
CA PRO A 157 19.26 10.51 9.23
C PRO A 157 18.49 9.23 8.90
N PRO A 158 17.86 8.59 9.90
CA PRO A 158 17.12 7.36 9.68
C PRO A 158 15.88 7.59 8.80
N PRO A 159 15.43 6.57 8.05
CA PRO A 159 14.15 6.63 7.36
C PRO A 159 13.00 6.91 8.33
N LYS A 160 11.99 7.64 7.85
CA LYS A 160 10.75 7.86 8.59
C LYS A 160 10.11 6.54 9.04
N ALA A 161 9.45 6.54 10.20
CA ALA A 161 8.76 5.35 10.74
C ALA A 161 7.82 4.68 9.71
N ARG A 162 7.08 5.47 8.93
CA ARG A 162 6.23 4.97 7.82
C ARG A 162 6.99 4.14 6.79
N THR A 163 8.25 4.49 6.50
CA THR A 163 9.11 3.75 5.57
C THR A 163 9.57 2.42 6.18
N ILE A 164 10.00 2.43 7.45
CA ILE A 164 10.39 1.21 8.17
C ILE A 164 9.21 0.24 8.28
N GLN A 165 8.03 0.74 8.69
CA GLN A 165 6.80 -0.05 8.76
C GLN A 165 6.42 -0.63 7.39
N LYS A 166 6.64 0.11 6.30
CA LYS A 166 6.41 -0.39 4.95
C LYS A 166 7.35 -1.55 4.61
N HIS A 167 8.62 -1.48 4.97
CA HIS A 167 9.56 -2.59 4.78
C HIS A 167 9.12 -3.84 5.56
N ALA A 168 8.77 -3.67 6.84
CA ALA A 168 8.20 -4.74 7.66
C ALA A 168 6.96 -5.38 7.02
N GLN A 169 6.04 -4.57 6.48
CA GLN A 169 4.86 -5.09 5.78
C GLN A 169 5.23 -5.91 4.53
N ARG A 170 6.22 -5.49 3.73
CA ARG A 170 6.64 -6.27 2.55
C ARG A 170 7.23 -7.63 2.95
N LEU A 171 8.04 -7.65 4.00
CA LEU A 171 8.59 -8.89 4.58
C LEU A 171 7.46 -9.81 5.08
N SER A 172 6.51 -9.26 5.82
CA SER A 172 5.36 -10.02 6.32
C SER A 172 4.58 -10.68 5.19
N VAL A 173 4.37 -9.98 4.07
CA VAL A 173 3.66 -10.53 2.91
C VAL A 173 4.42 -11.71 2.29
N LEU A 174 5.74 -11.62 2.13
CA LEU A 174 6.58 -12.73 1.66
C LEU A 174 6.51 -13.93 2.62
N PHE A 175 6.79 -13.73 3.91
CA PHE A 175 6.83 -14.83 4.87
C PHE A 175 5.47 -15.46 5.14
N ASN A 176 4.38 -14.71 5.02
CA ASN A 176 3.03 -15.29 5.04
C ASN A 176 2.75 -16.17 3.81
N ALA A 177 3.28 -15.81 2.63
CA ALA A 177 3.19 -16.67 1.45
C ALA A 177 4.02 -17.95 1.63
N LEU A 178 5.25 -17.84 2.14
CA LEU A 178 6.11 -18.98 2.43
C LEU A 178 5.51 -19.92 3.49
N LEU A 179 4.88 -19.35 4.53
CA LEU A 179 4.17 -20.10 5.56
C LEU A 179 3.00 -20.90 4.98
N ARG A 180 2.15 -20.27 4.15
CA ARG A 180 1.03 -20.96 3.48
C ARG A 180 1.50 -22.07 2.55
N SER A 181 2.63 -21.86 1.89
CA SER A 181 3.27 -22.84 1.02
C SER A 181 4.14 -23.87 1.78
N LYS A 182 4.16 -23.82 3.11
CA LYS A 182 4.88 -24.73 4.01
C LYS A 182 6.40 -24.76 3.81
N TYR A 183 6.99 -23.67 3.32
CA TYR A 183 8.45 -23.51 3.23
C TYR A 183 9.07 -23.05 4.57
N VAL A 184 8.28 -22.42 5.43
CA VAL A 184 8.68 -22.02 6.78
C VAL A 184 7.63 -22.49 7.78
N ALA A 185 8.05 -22.85 8.99
CA ALA A 185 7.14 -23.28 10.06
C ALA A 185 6.43 -22.10 10.73
N LEU A 186 7.11 -20.95 10.79
CA LEU A 186 6.65 -19.74 11.48
C LEU A 186 6.98 -18.51 10.63
N ASN A 187 6.22 -17.44 10.80
CA ASN A 187 6.57 -16.14 10.22
C ASN A 187 7.57 -15.43 11.16
N PRO A 188 8.83 -15.23 10.75
CA PRO A 188 9.87 -14.65 11.62
C PRO A 188 9.57 -13.20 12.02
N ILE A 189 8.71 -12.48 11.28
CA ILE A 189 8.37 -11.10 11.65
C ILE A 189 7.40 -11.01 12.83
N ALA A 190 6.60 -12.06 13.08
CA ALA A 190 5.50 -12.00 14.03
C ALA A 190 5.97 -11.80 15.47
N GLY A 191 7.20 -12.24 15.79
CA GLY A 191 7.82 -12.08 17.12
C GLY A 191 8.64 -10.80 17.32
N VAL A 192 8.83 -9.99 16.27
CA VAL A 192 9.71 -8.81 16.34
C VAL A 192 8.95 -7.63 16.92
N ARG A 193 9.41 -7.17 18.10
CA ARG A 193 8.90 -5.98 18.79
C ARG A 193 9.67 -4.73 18.40
N GLY A 194 9.08 -3.56 18.67
CA GLY A 194 9.77 -2.27 18.49
C GLY A 194 9.86 -1.77 17.05
N ILE A 195 9.09 -2.34 16.12
CA ILE A 195 8.98 -1.80 14.76
C ILE A 195 8.27 -0.44 14.85
N PRO A 196 8.93 0.68 14.45
CA PRO A 196 8.35 2.01 14.57
C PRO A 196 7.00 2.10 13.85
N GLN A 197 5.97 2.53 14.57
CA GLN A 197 4.69 2.87 13.96
C GLN A 197 4.73 4.32 13.50
N PRO A 198 4.22 4.62 12.30
CA PRO A 198 4.03 6.01 11.91
C PRO A 198 2.98 6.65 12.82
N ASP A 199 3.20 7.90 13.19
CA ASP A 199 2.13 8.70 13.76
C ASP A 199 0.99 8.81 12.72
N ASP A 200 -0.26 8.74 13.20
CA ASP A 200 -1.46 8.84 12.38
C ASP A 200 -1.64 10.25 11.79
N GLU A 201 -0.85 11.22 12.23
CA GLU A 201 -0.80 12.57 11.66
C GLU A 201 -0.19 12.52 10.26
N ASP A 202 -1.05 12.44 9.25
CA ASP A 202 -0.65 12.84 7.91
C ASP A 202 -0.24 14.31 8.00
N GLY A 203 1.05 14.61 7.82
CA GLY A 203 1.61 15.97 7.99
C GLY A 203 1.09 17.01 6.98
N GLY A 204 -0.03 16.74 6.32
CA GLY A 204 -0.78 17.70 5.51
C GLY A 204 -1.78 18.45 6.39
N ARG A 205 -1.66 19.78 6.44
CA ARG A 205 -2.68 20.67 7.02
C ARG A 205 -3.59 21.25 5.92
N PRO A 206 -4.80 21.71 6.26
CA PRO A 206 -5.57 22.55 5.35
C PRO A 206 -4.84 23.85 5.03
N PHE A 207 -5.04 24.38 3.82
CA PHE A 207 -4.73 25.77 3.52
C PHE A 207 -5.60 26.70 4.38
N SER A 208 -4.99 27.75 4.93
CA SER A 208 -5.71 28.84 5.57
C SER A 208 -6.46 29.70 4.53
N PRO A 209 -7.48 30.48 4.93
CA PRO A 209 -8.14 31.42 4.03
C PRO A 209 -7.18 32.42 3.37
N GLY A 210 -6.18 32.92 4.10
CA GLY A 210 -5.15 33.82 3.57
C GLY A 210 -4.27 33.14 2.52
N GLU A 211 -3.87 31.88 2.75
CA GLU A 211 -3.12 31.10 1.75
C GLU A 211 -3.95 30.84 0.49
N LEU A 212 -5.25 30.54 0.63
CA LEU A 212 -6.13 30.40 -0.53
C LEU A 212 -6.23 31.71 -1.31
N ALA A 213 -6.35 32.86 -0.63
CA ALA A 213 -6.37 34.17 -1.28
C ALA A 213 -5.05 34.44 -2.04
N ILE A 214 -3.91 34.04 -1.49
CA ILE A 214 -2.60 34.15 -2.17
C ILE A 214 -2.52 33.20 -3.38
N ILE A 215 -2.97 31.95 -3.23
CA ILE A 215 -2.97 30.92 -4.29
C ILE A 215 -3.86 31.33 -5.47
N PHE A 216 -4.99 31.98 -5.20
CA PHE A 216 -5.95 32.38 -6.23
C PHE A 216 -5.92 33.88 -6.54
N GLU A 217 -4.88 34.61 -6.12
CA GLU A 217 -4.70 36.01 -6.50
C GLU A 217 -4.70 36.12 -8.03
N ALA A 218 -5.57 36.99 -8.55
CA ALA A 218 -5.97 36.99 -9.96
C ALA A 218 -4.77 37.07 -10.92
N THR A 219 -3.81 37.95 -10.67
CA THR A 219 -2.67 38.13 -11.58
C THR A 219 -1.71 36.95 -11.54
N ARG A 220 -1.32 36.54 -10.32
CA ARG A 220 -0.39 35.43 -10.08
C ARG A 220 -0.95 34.12 -10.61
N PHE A 221 -2.18 33.76 -10.19
CA PHE A 221 -2.78 32.50 -10.56
C PHE A 221 -3.00 32.39 -12.07
N THR A 222 -3.55 33.44 -12.72
CA THR A 222 -3.80 33.40 -14.17
C THR A 222 -2.50 33.37 -14.97
N SER A 223 -1.45 34.08 -14.55
CA SER A 223 -0.14 34.06 -15.21
C SER A 223 0.47 32.67 -15.22
N TRP A 224 0.38 31.93 -14.11
CA TRP A 224 0.85 30.55 -14.02
C TRP A 224 -0.06 29.54 -14.73
N ALA A 225 -1.38 29.69 -14.57
CA ALA A 225 -2.39 28.74 -15.02
C ALA A 225 -2.67 28.83 -16.53
N LYS A 226 -2.50 29.99 -17.17
CA LYS A 226 -2.78 30.20 -18.61
C LYS A 226 -2.05 29.24 -19.55
N LYS A 227 -0.95 28.63 -19.10
CA LYS A 227 -0.16 27.69 -19.91
C LYS A 227 -0.89 26.39 -20.18
N TYR A 228 -1.64 25.86 -19.22
CA TYR A 228 -2.30 24.57 -19.37
C TYR A 228 -3.65 24.50 -18.64
N PRO A 229 -4.68 23.89 -19.27
CA PRO A 229 -6.02 23.83 -18.68
C PRO A 229 -6.09 23.08 -17.35
N HIS A 230 -5.24 22.08 -17.13
CA HIS A 230 -5.20 21.34 -15.84
C HIS A 230 -4.68 22.19 -14.68
N ARG A 231 -3.87 23.22 -14.94
CA ARG A 231 -3.44 24.18 -13.90
C ARG A 231 -4.59 25.11 -13.51
N TRP A 232 -5.46 25.43 -14.45
CA TRP A 232 -6.61 26.29 -14.24
C TRP A 232 -7.76 25.50 -13.60
N PHE A 233 -8.46 24.70 -14.40
CA PHE A 233 -9.64 23.96 -13.97
C PHE A 233 -9.31 22.77 -13.07
N GLY A 234 -8.15 22.12 -13.24
CA GLY A 234 -7.76 21.01 -12.37
C GLY A 234 -7.53 21.46 -10.92
N VAL A 235 -6.97 22.66 -10.72
CA VAL A 235 -6.79 23.26 -9.39
C VAL A 235 -8.13 23.72 -8.80
N MET A 236 -8.97 24.40 -9.59
CA MET A 236 -10.32 24.80 -9.17
C MET A 236 -11.17 23.58 -8.76
N LEU A 237 -11.21 22.54 -9.59
CA LEU A 237 -11.89 21.29 -9.27
C LEU A 237 -11.30 20.62 -8.03
N GLY A 238 -9.97 20.67 -7.85
CA GLY A 238 -9.31 20.15 -6.64
C GLY A 238 -9.82 20.80 -5.37
N LEU A 239 -9.85 22.13 -5.32
CA LEU A 239 -10.36 22.91 -4.18
C LEU A 239 -11.84 22.62 -3.90
N TYR A 240 -12.68 22.72 -4.94
CA TYR A 240 -14.14 22.66 -4.80
C TYR A 240 -14.72 21.23 -4.81
N SER A 241 -13.89 20.19 -4.74
CA SER A 241 -14.36 18.80 -4.62
C SER A 241 -13.60 17.97 -3.59
N GLY A 242 -12.39 18.38 -3.22
CA GLY A 242 -11.46 17.55 -2.44
C GLY A 242 -11.10 16.22 -3.10
N ALA A 243 -11.40 16.04 -4.39
CA ALA A 243 -11.06 14.82 -5.11
C ALA A 243 -9.54 14.64 -5.17
N ARG A 244 -9.09 13.38 -5.19
CA ARG A 244 -7.65 13.10 -5.30
C ARG A 244 -7.13 13.64 -6.62
N VAL A 245 -5.88 14.12 -6.64
CA VAL A 245 -5.28 14.71 -7.86
C VAL A 245 -5.38 13.79 -9.08
N ASN A 246 -5.25 12.47 -8.87
CA ASN A 246 -5.39 11.51 -9.97
C ASN A 246 -6.86 11.29 -10.39
N GLU A 247 -7.83 11.43 -9.47
CA GLU A 247 -9.26 11.39 -9.81
C GLU A 247 -9.60 12.54 -10.75
N ILE A 248 -9.10 13.75 -10.49
CA ILE A 248 -9.27 14.93 -11.36
C ILE A 248 -8.49 14.78 -12.68
N ALA A 249 -7.22 14.40 -12.60
CA ALA A 249 -6.33 14.33 -13.76
C ALA A 249 -6.72 13.28 -14.81
N GLN A 250 -7.45 12.25 -14.41
CA GLN A 250 -7.90 11.17 -15.29
C GLN A 250 -9.33 11.36 -15.83
N LEU A 251 -10.01 12.44 -15.46
CA LEU A 251 -11.37 12.69 -15.93
C LEU A 251 -11.41 12.70 -17.46
N GLN A 252 -12.39 12.00 -18.01
CA GLN A 252 -12.82 12.23 -19.38
C GLN A 252 -13.91 13.28 -19.42
N ILE A 253 -14.08 13.86 -20.60
CA ILE A 253 -15.18 14.75 -20.90
C ILE A 253 -16.53 14.05 -20.62
N ALA A 254 -16.65 12.76 -20.97
CA ALA A 254 -17.84 11.96 -20.71
C ALA A 254 -18.10 11.68 -19.22
N ASP A 255 -17.11 11.90 -18.33
CA ASP A 255 -17.35 11.79 -16.88
C ASP A 255 -18.07 13.02 -16.34
N VAL A 256 -18.05 14.16 -17.06
CA VAL A 256 -18.76 15.39 -16.70
C VAL A 256 -20.16 15.36 -17.31
N GLU A 257 -21.16 15.21 -16.47
CA GLU A 257 -22.54 14.97 -16.88
C GLU A 257 -23.51 15.71 -15.95
N GLN A 258 -24.75 15.87 -16.42
CA GLN A 258 -25.83 16.42 -15.62
C GLN A 258 -26.68 15.27 -15.06
N GLN A 259 -26.87 15.22 -13.75
CA GLN A 259 -27.79 14.29 -13.10
C GLN A 259 -28.88 15.10 -12.40
N LYS A 260 -30.16 14.85 -12.73
CA LYS A 260 -31.30 15.58 -12.16
C LYS A 260 -31.13 17.12 -12.16
N GLY A 261 -30.62 17.67 -13.26
CA GLY A 261 -30.37 19.12 -13.38
C GLY A 261 -29.06 19.63 -12.74
N VAL A 262 -28.32 18.80 -12.01
CA VAL A 262 -27.07 19.18 -11.35
C VAL A 262 -25.88 18.74 -12.18
N TRP A 263 -25.01 19.69 -12.55
CA TRP A 263 -23.72 19.37 -13.15
C TRP A 263 -22.75 18.78 -12.12
N GLY A 264 -22.07 17.71 -12.51
CA GLY A 264 -21.07 17.07 -11.68
C GLY A 264 -20.15 16.18 -12.51
N PHE A 265 -19.25 15.48 -11.83
CA PHE A 265 -18.43 14.47 -12.47
C PHE A 265 -18.47 13.14 -11.72
N SER A 266 -18.47 12.06 -12.51
CA SER A 266 -18.45 10.70 -12.02
C SER A 266 -17.00 10.23 -11.80
N VAL A 267 -16.63 9.99 -10.54
CA VAL A 267 -15.36 9.32 -10.21
C VAL A 267 -15.54 7.82 -10.45
N ARG A 268 -15.16 7.36 -11.65
CA ARG A 268 -15.31 5.95 -12.07
C ARG A 268 -14.03 5.15 -11.89
N ARG A 269 -14.17 3.84 -11.66
CA ARG A 269 -13.09 2.85 -11.87
C ARG A 269 -13.11 2.46 -13.35
N ARG A 270 -12.14 2.94 -14.13
CA ARG A 270 -11.97 2.48 -15.51
C ARG A 270 -11.26 1.13 -15.52
N ALA A 271 -11.81 0.19 -16.28
CA ALA A 271 -11.39 -1.21 -16.36
C ALA A 271 -9.96 -1.41 -16.87
N GLU A 272 -9.31 -0.37 -17.40
CA GLU A 272 -7.92 -0.40 -17.89
C GLU A 272 -6.89 -0.19 -16.76
N LEU A 273 -7.35 0.24 -15.57
CA LEU A 273 -6.54 0.44 -14.36
C LEU A 273 -6.99 -0.53 -13.25
N ARG A 274 -7.10 -1.82 -13.59
CA ARG A 274 -7.84 -2.87 -12.85
C ARG A 274 -7.65 -3.00 -11.34
N LYS A 275 -6.61 -2.44 -10.70
CA LYS A 275 -6.38 -2.67 -9.26
C LYS A 275 -5.95 -1.44 -8.44
N LYS A 276 -6.12 -0.21 -8.95
CA LYS A 276 -5.56 1.00 -8.29
C LYS A 276 -6.44 1.70 -7.23
N ALA A 277 -7.53 1.11 -6.76
CA ALA A 277 -8.24 1.64 -5.58
C ALA A 277 -8.91 0.53 -4.78
N LYS A 278 -8.47 0.36 -3.52
CA LYS A 278 -8.86 -0.70 -2.60
C LYS A 278 -10.30 -0.60 -2.03
N ASN A 279 -11.16 0.33 -2.46
CA ASN A 279 -12.43 0.59 -1.77
C ASN A 279 -13.62 0.84 -2.73
N LYS A 280 -14.75 0.14 -2.53
CA LYS A 280 -16.05 0.42 -3.20
C LYS A 280 -16.54 1.85 -3.00
N ALA A 281 -16.20 2.48 -1.87
CA ALA A 281 -16.47 3.89 -1.53
C ALA A 281 -15.88 4.94 -2.51
N SER A 282 -15.12 4.53 -3.54
CA SER A 282 -14.50 5.45 -4.52
C SER A 282 -15.41 5.79 -5.71
N LEU A 283 -16.46 5.01 -5.98
CA LEU A 283 -17.42 5.31 -7.04
C LEU A 283 -18.43 6.33 -6.54
N ARG A 284 -18.36 7.56 -7.05
CA ARG A 284 -19.29 8.63 -6.65
C ARG A 284 -19.48 9.65 -7.76
N PHE A 285 -20.67 10.23 -7.80
CA PHE A 285 -20.92 11.49 -8.50
C PHE A 285 -20.61 12.65 -7.55
N VAL A 286 -19.81 13.60 -8.01
CA VAL A 286 -19.43 14.80 -7.26
C VAL A 286 -20.01 16.03 -7.96
N PRO A 287 -20.94 16.76 -7.34
CA PRO A 287 -21.45 18.02 -7.89
C PRO A 287 -20.31 19.00 -8.14
N ILE A 288 -20.40 19.77 -9.23
CA ILE A 288 -19.46 20.85 -9.51
C ILE A 288 -20.00 22.12 -8.84
N ALA A 289 -19.16 22.74 -8.00
CA ALA A 289 -19.52 23.96 -7.30
C ALA A 289 -19.80 25.11 -8.28
N ARG A 290 -20.77 25.95 -7.93
CA ARG A 290 -21.21 27.07 -8.77
C ARG A 290 -20.07 28.01 -9.21
N PRO A 291 -19.11 28.41 -8.34
CA PRO A 291 -17.97 29.22 -8.77
C PRO A 291 -17.15 28.61 -9.91
N VAL A 292 -17.03 27.28 -9.97
CA VAL A 292 -16.29 26.59 -11.04
C VAL A 292 -17.08 26.58 -12.35
N LEU A 293 -18.41 26.49 -12.29
CA LEU A 293 -19.28 26.64 -13.47
C LEU A 293 -19.22 28.07 -14.00
N ASP A 294 -19.32 29.07 -13.12
CA ASP A 294 -19.27 30.49 -13.47
C ASP A 294 -17.87 30.91 -13.98
N ALA A 295 -16.81 30.21 -13.57
CA ALA A 295 -15.47 30.36 -14.14
C ALA A 295 -15.35 29.83 -15.58
N GLY A 296 -16.38 29.20 -16.14
CA GLY A 296 -16.45 28.81 -17.55
C GLY A 296 -15.97 27.39 -17.86
N LEU A 297 -16.05 26.46 -16.90
CA LEU A 297 -15.65 25.05 -17.11
C LEU A 297 -16.39 24.40 -18.30
N LEU A 298 -17.69 24.67 -18.46
CA LEU A 298 -18.47 24.07 -19.55
C LEU A 298 -18.03 24.58 -20.93
N ASN A 299 -17.62 25.85 -21.04
CA ASN A 299 -17.06 26.41 -22.26
C ASN A 299 -15.72 25.76 -22.62
N TYR A 300 -14.87 25.52 -21.62
CA TYR A 300 -13.62 24.80 -21.83
C TYR A 300 -13.85 23.35 -22.30
N ILE A 301 -14.83 22.67 -21.73
CA ILE A 301 -15.19 21.31 -22.15
C ILE A 301 -15.61 21.30 -23.62
N ASP A 302 -16.40 22.28 -24.05
CA ASP A 302 -16.80 22.41 -25.44
C ASP A 302 -15.59 22.64 -26.37
N ASP A 303 -14.65 23.51 -25.99
CA ASP A 303 -13.41 23.72 -26.76
C ASP A 303 -12.54 22.45 -26.84
N ALA A 304 -12.43 21.69 -25.74
CA ALA A 304 -11.71 20.42 -25.72
C ALA A 304 -12.38 19.37 -26.64
N LYS A 305 -13.72 19.29 -26.64
CA LYS A 305 -14.49 18.43 -27.56
C LYS A 305 -14.26 18.82 -29.02
N LYS A 306 -14.35 20.11 -29.34
CA LYS A 306 -14.12 20.64 -30.70
C LYS A 306 -12.70 20.38 -31.20
N ALA A 307 -11.73 20.35 -30.29
CA ALA A 307 -10.35 19.97 -30.59
C ALA A 307 -10.12 18.45 -30.73
N GLY A 308 -11.18 17.62 -30.63
CA GLY A 308 -11.11 16.17 -30.84
C GLY A 308 -10.65 15.35 -29.64
N HIS A 309 -10.58 15.95 -28.45
CA HIS A 309 -10.11 15.27 -27.24
C HIS A 309 -11.24 14.56 -26.49
N THR A 310 -10.94 13.39 -25.91
CA THR A 310 -11.86 12.64 -25.05
C THR A 310 -11.56 12.87 -23.56
N ARG A 311 -10.30 13.17 -23.22
CA ARG A 311 -9.87 13.51 -21.87
C ARG A 311 -10.14 14.97 -21.53
N LEU A 312 -10.53 15.22 -20.29
CA LEU A 312 -10.73 16.58 -19.80
C LEU A 312 -9.41 17.36 -19.75
N PHE A 313 -8.28 16.68 -19.51
CA PHE A 313 -6.95 17.28 -19.47
C PHE A 313 -5.96 16.51 -20.35
N PRO A 314 -6.00 16.69 -21.67
CA PRO A 314 -5.21 15.88 -22.61
C PRO A 314 -3.70 16.15 -22.51
N ASN A 315 -3.30 17.33 -22.00
CA ASN A 315 -1.88 17.68 -21.79
C ASN A 315 -1.18 16.92 -20.67
N LEU A 316 -1.92 16.22 -19.78
CA LEU A 316 -1.33 15.48 -18.67
C LEU A 316 -0.79 14.13 -19.16
N PRO A 317 0.52 13.86 -19.01
CA PRO A 317 1.13 12.60 -19.43
C PRO A 317 0.90 11.50 -18.41
N ASN A 318 0.93 10.25 -18.87
CA ASN A 318 1.03 9.05 -18.03
C ASN A 318 2.28 8.22 -18.37
N SER A 319 3.39 8.90 -18.70
CA SER A 319 4.63 8.26 -19.17
C SER A 319 5.26 7.26 -18.20
N THR A 320 4.87 7.28 -16.92
CA THR A 320 5.40 6.36 -15.90
C THR A 320 4.43 5.25 -15.51
N GLY A 321 3.22 5.21 -16.09
CA GLY A 321 2.16 4.27 -15.68
C GLY A 321 1.63 4.49 -14.25
N LEU A 322 2.14 5.48 -13.52
CA LEU A 322 1.77 5.79 -12.13
C LEU A 322 0.51 6.66 -12.01
N GLY A 323 -0.10 7.06 -13.13
CA GLY A 323 -1.31 7.88 -13.19
C GLY A 323 -1.04 9.31 -13.69
N PHE A 324 -2.10 9.96 -14.16
CA PHE A 324 -2.08 11.29 -14.77
C PHE A 324 -1.86 12.42 -13.74
N GLY A 325 -2.10 12.16 -12.45
CA GLY A 325 -2.06 13.19 -11.40
C GLY A 325 -0.67 13.72 -11.03
N ARG A 326 0.41 12.99 -11.37
CA ARG A 326 1.77 13.32 -10.93
C ARG A 326 2.24 14.69 -11.43
N GLN A 327 1.98 15.00 -12.70
CA GLN A 327 2.43 16.26 -13.28
C GLN A 327 1.67 17.45 -12.69
N LEU A 328 0.34 17.36 -12.55
CA LEU A 328 -0.48 18.39 -11.90
C LEU A 328 -0.02 18.63 -10.46
N SER A 329 0.13 17.57 -9.67
CA SER A 329 0.60 17.68 -8.28
C SER A 329 1.95 18.37 -8.20
N ARG A 330 2.92 18.00 -9.05
CA ARG A 330 4.25 18.61 -9.07
C ARG A 330 4.19 20.08 -9.46
N GLN A 331 3.47 20.41 -10.53
CA GLN A 331 3.35 21.79 -11.01
C GLN A 331 2.69 22.69 -9.95
N PHE A 332 1.65 22.20 -9.29
CA PHE A 332 0.99 22.93 -8.20
C PHE A 332 1.91 23.08 -6.98
N SER A 333 2.61 22.03 -6.55
CA SER A 333 3.59 22.13 -5.46
C SER A 333 4.73 23.10 -5.76
N THR A 334 5.20 23.17 -7.02
CA THR A 334 6.18 24.18 -7.43
C THR A 334 5.58 25.59 -7.37
N TYR A 335 4.37 25.77 -7.85
CA TYR A 335 3.67 27.06 -7.84
C TYR A 335 3.49 27.63 -6.43
N ILE A 336 2.93 26.85 -5.51
CA ILE A 336 2.67 27.34 -4.14
C ILE A 336 3.97 27.68 -3.39
N LYS A 337 5.07 26.98 -3.69
CA LYS A 337 6.38 27.24 -3.08
C LYS A 337 7.08 28.44 -3.69
N ALA A 338 7.19 28.46 -5.02
CA ALA A 338 8.00 29.45 -5.73
C ALA A 338 7.27 30.80 -5.91
N GLU A 339 5.95 30.78 -6.09
CA GLU A 339 5.17 31.98 -6.41
C GLU A 339 4.27 32.46 -5.27
N CYS A 340 3.88 31.56 -4.35
CA CYS A 340 3.00 31.90 -3.22
C CYS A 340 3.70 31.94 -1.85
N GLY A 341 4.97 31.52 -1.76
CA GLY A 341 5.75 31.53 -0.51
C GLY A 341 5.29 30.50 0.54
N ILE A 342 4.50 29.49 0.17
CA ILE A 342 4.02 28.45 1.07
C ILE A 342 5.06 27.32 1.11
N LEU A 343 5.94 27.36 2.12
CA LEU A 343 7.15 26.51 2.19
C LEU A 343 7.00 25.28 3.09
N ASP A 344 5.88 25.16 3.81
CA ASP A 344 5.59 24.04 4.70
C ASP A 344 5.81 22.68 4.02
N GLN A 345 6.49 21.79 4.74
CA GLN A 345 6.73 20.43 4.26
C GLN A 345 5.41 19.65 4.25
N GLY A 346 5.20 18.84 3.21
CA GLY A 346 3.98 18.02 3.09
C GLY A 346 2.77 18.75 2.48
N ILE A 347 2.81 20.08 2.34
CA ILE A 347 1.74 20.82 1.67
C ILE A 347 1.86 20.74 0.15
N GLY A 348 0.72 20.51 -0.50
CA GLY A 348 0.60 20.35 -1.95
C GLY A 348 -0.85 20.18 -2.35
N PHE A 349 -1.11 19.54 -3.49
CA PHE A 349 -2.47 19.41 -4.02
C PHE A 349 -3.43 18.70 -3.04
N HIS A 350 -2.93 17.79 -2.21
CA HIS A 350 -3.75 17.09 -1.21
C HIS A 350 -4.29 18.01 -0.12
N ALA A 351 -3.65 19.15 0.15
CA ALA A 351 -4.11 20.12 1.13
C ALA A 351 -5.51 20.66 0.79
N PHE A 352 -5.90 20.72 -0.49
CA PHE A 352 -7.28 21.06 -0.86
C PHE A 352 -8.33 20.14 -0.26
N ARG A 353 -8.01 18.84 -0.17
CA ARG A 353 -8.91 17.85 0.41
C ARG A 353 -9.06 18.05 1.92
N HIS A 354 -7.98 18.41 2.62
CA HIS A 354 -8.05 18.79 4.02
C HIS A 354 -8.82 20.11 4.18
N THR A 355 -8.55 21.11 3.35
CA THR A 355 -9.25 22.40 3.36
C THR A 355 -10.76 22.22 3.25
N ILE A 356 -11.25 21.56 2.20
CA ILE A 356 -12.70 21.39 2.04
C ILE A 356 -13.30 20.54 3.17
N ALA A 357 -12.61 19.49 3.64
CA ALA A 357 -13.10 18.66 4.73
C ALA A 357 -13.23 19.47 6.04
N SER A 358 -12.18 20.20 6.42
CA SER A 358 -12.17 21.04 7.62
C SER A 358 -13.19 22.18 7.56
N GLU A 359 -13.34 22.84 6.41
CA GLU A 359 -14.34 23.92 6.25
C GLU A 359 -15.77 23.39 6.27
N LEU A 360 -16.03 22.24 5.62
CA LEU A 360 -17.35 21.60 5.69
C LEU A 360 -17.70 21.16 7.12
N GLU A 361 -16.74 20.59 7.84
CA GLU A 361 -16.91 20.21 9.25
C GLU A 361 -17.22 21.42 10.13
N ARG A 362 -16.44 22.51 10.00
CA ARG A 362 -16.70 23.79 10.69
C ARG A 362 -18.08 24.35 10.40
N ASN A 363 -18.59 24.12 9.20
CA ASN A 363 -19.92 24.56 8.77
C ASN A 363 -21.01 23.49 9.03
N GLY A 364 -20.75 22.54 9.94
CA GLY A 364 -21.74 21.60 10.46
C GLY A 364 -22.07 20.45 9.50
N ALA A 365 -21.17 20.06 8.59
CA ALA A 365 -21.31 18.81 7.85
C ALA A 365 -20.80 17.63 8.69
N SER A 366 -21.53 16.53 8.69
CA SER A 366 -21.12 15.30 9.36
C SER A 366 -19.93 14.63 8.64
N PRO A 367 -19.14 13.79 9.35
CA PRO A 367 -18.05 13.02 8.72
C PRO A 367 -18.51 12.18 7.51
N HIS A 368 -19.73 11.64 7.55
CA HIS A 368 -20.30 10.89 6.43
C HIS A 368 -20.63 11.76 5.22
N GLU A 369 -21.12 12.99 5.43
CA GLU A 369 -21.39 13.95 4.34
C GLU A 369 -20.10 14.41 3.68
N ILE A 370 -19.09 14.72 4.49
CA ILE A 370 -17.74 15.06 4.02
C ILE A 370 -17.16 13.89 3.24
N ALA A 371 -17.30 12.66 3.74
CA ALA A 371 -16.85 11.45 3.06
C ALA A 371 -17.59 11.20 1.74
N ALA A 372 -18.88 11.54 1.63
CA ALA A 372 -19.65 11.42 0.38
C ALA A 372 -19.16 12.35 -0.73
N ILE A 373 -18.62 13.53 -0.39
CA ILE A 373 -18.01 14.47 -1.34
C ILE A 373 -16.57 14.08 -1.66
N THR A 374 -15.76 13.92 -0.62
CA THR A 374 -14.32 13.76 -0.76
C THR A 374 -13.94 12.31 -1.06
N GLY A 375 -14.66 11.29 -0.57
CA GLY A 375 -14.31 9.87 -0.67
C GLY A 375 -13.31 9.41 0.40
N HIS A 376 -13.38 9.98 1.61
CA HIS A 376 -12.66 9.50 2.79
C HIS A 376 -13.33 8.22 3.32
N LYS A 377 -12.57 7.38 4.02
CA LYS A 377 -13.18 6.37 4.89
C LYS A 377 -13.53 7.01 6.21
N VAL A 378 -14.71 6.74 6.73
CA VAL A 378 -15.07 7.10 8.10
C VAL A 378 -14.49 6.03 9.04
N LYS A 379 -13.84 6.46 10.12
CA LYS A 379 -13.22 5.56 11.10
C LYS A 379 -14.33 4.91 11.95
N GLY A 380 -14.32 3.59 12.08
CA GLY A 380 -15.33 2.84 12.85
C GLY A 380 -16.46 2.22 12.02
N ASP A 381 -16.51 2.45 10.70
CA ASP A 381 -17.51 1.81 9.85
C ASP A 381 -17.27 0.29 9.77
N VAL A 382 -18.21 -0.49 10.32
CA VAL A 382 -18.35 -1.91 10.03
C VAL A 382 -18.81 -2.02 8.57
N ALA A 383 -18.04 -2.73 7.73
CA ALA A 383 -18.28 -2.83 6.28
C ALA A 383 -19.70 -3.27 5.88
N VAL A 384 -20.43 -3.91 6.80
CA VAL A 384 -21.80 -4.38 6.62
C VAL A 384 -22.83 -3.23 6.74
N LEU A 385 -22.60 -2.23 7.59
CA LEU A 385 -23.55 -1.11 7.78
C LEU A 385 -23.49 -0.11 6.60
N SER A 386 -22.32 0.10 6.00
CA SER A 386 -22.14 0.97 4.84
C SER A 386 -22.81 0.47 3.55
N ASP A 387 -23.08 -0.83 3.46
CA ASP A 387 -23.72 -1.45 2.29
C ASP A 387 -25.26 -1.39 2.38
N PHE A 388 -25.85 -1.19 3.57
CA PHE A 388 -27.30 -1.26 3.80
C PHE A 388 -27.95 0.05 4.29
N TYR A 389 -27.20 0.97 4.91
CA TYR A 389 -27.77 2.23 5.41
C TYR A 389 -27.01 3.46 4.90
N ILE A 390 -27.81 4.41 4.39
CA ILE A 390 -27.47 5.74 3.87
C ILE A 390 -27.04 5.79 2.39
N LEU A 391 -28.01 5.61 1.49
CA LEU A 391 -27.97 6.23 0.17
C LEU A 391 -28.02 7.76 0.36
N LYS A 392 -26.85 8.40 0.55
CA LYS A 392 -26.77 9.88 0.50
C LYS A 392 -27.17 10.32 -0.91
N THR A 393 -28.23 11.12 -0.97
CA THR A 393 -28.82 11.56 -2.22
C THR A 393 -27.89 12.53 -2.94
N LEU A 394 -28.21 12.83 -4.20
CA LEU A 394 -27.54 13.92 -4.91
C LEU A 394 -27.77 15.26 -4.20
N ASP A 395 -28.96 15.46 -3.65
CA ASP A 395 -29.37 16.69 -2.98
C ASP A 395 -28.57 16.91 -1.69
N ASP A 396 -28.33 15.84 -0.91
CA ASP A 396 -27.47 15.90 0.28
C ASP A 396 -26.05 16.36 -0.07
N ARG A 397 -25.51 15.88 -1.20
CA ARG A 397 -24.18 16.26 -1.68
C ARG A 397 -24.14 17.71 -2.15
N VAL A 398 -25.17 18.17 -2.85
CA VAL A 398 -25.28 19.58 -3.27
C VAL A 398 -25.40 20.48 -2.05
N ALA A 399 -26.26 20.15 -1.09
CA ALA A 399 -26.44 20.90 0.14
C ALA A 399 -25.15 20.95 0.96
N THR A 400 -24.46 19.80 1.09
CA THR A 400 -23.15 19.73 1.76
C THR A 400 -22.14 20.60 1.06
N LEU A 401 -21.97 20.49 -0.26
CA LEU A 401 -21.03 21.32 -1.01
C LEU A 401 -21.36 22.82 -0.90
N GLY A 402 -22.64 23.17 -0.81
CA GLY A 402 -23.11 24.55 -0.60
C GLY A 402 -22.69 25.17 0.74
N LYS A 403 -22.23 24.35 1.71
CA LYS A 403 -21.60 24.82 2.96
C LYS A 403 -20.16 25.28 2.76
N PHE A 404 -19.49 24.89 1.66
CA PHE A 404 -18.13 25.33 1.36
C PHE A 404 -18.15 26.64 0.56
N ARG A 405 -17.88 27.77 1.24
CA ARG A 405 -17.95 29.12 0.66
C ARG A 405 -16.69 29.93 0.96
N PRO A 406 -15.52 29.54 0.43
CA PRO A 406 -14.32 30.34 0.60
C PRO A 406 -14.51 31.70 -0.09
N LEU A 407 -14.02 32.78 0.54
CA LEU A 407 -14.07 34.13 -0.03
C LEU A 407 -13.02 34.26 -1.15
N LEU A 408 -13.33 33.70 -2.32
CA LEU A 408 -12.44 33.65 -3.48
C LEU A 408 -13.20 34.01 -4.75
N GLU A 409 -12.59 34.87 -5.57
CA GLU A 409 -13.04 35.13 -6.93
C GLU A 409 -12.20 34.28 -7.90
N LEU A 410 -12.84 33.36 -8.60
CA LEU A 410 -12.15 32.56 -9.61
C LEU A 410 -12.05 33.33 -10.93
N PRO A 411 -10.89 33.31 -11.60
CA PRO A 411 -10.76 33.95 -12.90
C PRO A 411 -11.64 33.26 -13.95
N LYS A 412 -12.27 34.07 -14.79
CA LYS A 412 -13.16 33.60 -15.86
C LYS A 412 -12.36 33.12 -17.05
N TYR A 413 -12.77 31.99 -17.60
CA TYR A 413 -12.25 31.43 -18.83
C TYR A 413 -12.85 32.13 -20.05
N THR A 414 -11.99 32.49 -21.00
CA THR A 414 -12.39 32.99 -22.32
C THR A 414 -12.32 31.84 -23.33
N PRO A 415 -13.40 31.54 -24.09
CA PRO A 415 -13.38 30.53 -25.13
C PRO A 415 -12.18 30.69 -26.07
N GLY A 416 -11.48 29.59 -26.34
CA GLY A 416 -10.26 29.55 -27.15
C GLY A 416 -8.97 29.90 -26.41
N GLN A 417 -9.00 30.30 -25.13
CA GLN A 417 -7.80 30.65 -24.35
C GLN A 417 -6.75 29.52 -24.31
N PHE A 418 -7.18 28.25 -24.36
CA PHE A 418 -6.28 27.09 -24.38
C PHE A 418 -6.08 26.49 -25.78
N ARG A 419 -6.43 27.19 -26.87
CA ARG A 419 -6.33 26.67 -28.25
C ARG A 419 -4.96 26.08 -28.58
N ARG A 420 -3.88 26.78 -28.20
CA ARG A 420 -2.51 26.29 -28.39
C ARG A 420 -2.25 25.02 -27.59
N ALA A 421 -2.61 25.00 -26.31
CA ALA A 421 -2.40 23.85 -25.44
C ALA A 421 -3.18 22.61 -25.94
N LEU A 422 -4.42 22.80 -26.40
CA LEU A 422 -5.24 21.71 -26.95
C LEU A 422 -4.70 21.19 -28.28
N ARG A 423 -4.21 22.07 -29.17
CA ARG A 423 -3.59 21.67 -30.43
C ARG A 423 -2.29 20.88 -30.20
N ASP A 424 -1.48 21.30 -29.24
CA ASP A 424 -0.19 20.68 -28.95
C ASP A 424 -0.34 19.40 -28.06
N ALA A 425 -1.57 19.04 -27.65
CA ALA A 425 -1.84 17.86 -26.84
C ALA A 425 -1.99 16.59 -27.70
N PRO A 426 -1.60 15.41 -27.19
CA PRO A 426 -1.78 14.15 -27.90
C PRO A 426 -3.27 13.83 -28.08
N ILE A 427 -3.66 13.44 -29.29
CA ILE A 427 -5.00 12.90 -29.58
C ILE A 427 -4.99 11.43 -29.20
N GLU A 428 -5.81 11.05 -28.22
CA GLU A 428 -6.05 9.64 -27.92
C GLU A 428 -6.91 9.04 -29.03
N LEU A 429 -6.30 8.26 -29.93
CA LEU A 429 -7.05 7.43 -30.87
C LEU A 429 -7.93 6.48 -30.06
N ALA A 430 -9.24 6.51 -30.30
CA ALA A 430 -10.16 5.58 -29.66
C ALA A 430 -9.66 4.14 -29.87
N PRO A 431 -9.71 3.27 -28.84
CA PRO A 431 -9.33 1.88 -29.03
C PRO A 431 -10.20 1.30 -30.14
N MET A 432 -9.55 0.84 -31.23
CA MET A 432 -10.22 0.07 -32.28
C MET A 432 -11.02 -1.02 -31.58
N ARG A 433 -12.35 -0.99 -31.74
CA ARG A 433 -13.19 -2.13 -31.35
C ARG A 433 -12.65 -3.31 -32.14
N GLN A 434 -11.95 -4.23 -31.48
CA GLN A 434 -11.62 -5.52 -32.08
C GLN A 434 -12.97 -6.10 -32.49
N ARG A 435 -13.18 -6.19 -33.81
CA ARG A 435 -14.31 -6.92 -34.37
C ARG A 435 -14.16 -8.32 -33.84
N ALA A 436 -15.13 -8.74 -33.02
CA ALA A 436 -15.30 -10.15 -32.72
C ALA A 436 -15.70 -10.80 -34.04
N ASP A 437 -14.72 -11.30 -34.78
CA ASP A 437 -14.97 -12.17 -35.90
C ASP A 437 -15.63 -13.43 -35.34
N LYS A 438 -16.96 -13.47 -35.51
CA LYS A 438 -17.72 -14.71 -35.52
C LYS A 438 -17.15 -15.57 -36.63
N VAL A 439 -16.30 -16.53 -36.27
CA VAL A 439 -16.14 -17.77 -37.04
C VAL A 439 -16.91 -18.84 -36.29
N THR A 440 -18.23 -18.83 -36.51
CA THR A 440 -19.06 -20.03 -36.39
C THR A 440 -19.12 -20.66 -37.76
N SER A 441 -18.68 -21.91 -37.89
CA SER A 441 -19.25 -22.99 -38.72
C SER A 441 -18.21 -24.09 -38.94
N PRO A 442 -18.64 -25.33 -39.23
CA PRO A 442 -19.63 -26.15 -38.52
C PRO A 442 -18.98 -27.29 -37.75
#